data_AF-A0A2S8F7T8-F1
#
_entry.id   AF-A0A2S8F7T8-F1
#
_cell.length_a   1.000
_cell.length_b   1.000
_cell.length_c   1.000
_cell.angle_alpha   90.00
_cell.angle_beta   90.00
_cell.angle_gamma   90.00
#
_symmetry.space_group_name_H-M   'P 1'
#
loop_
_entity.id
_entity.type
_entity.pdbx_description
1 polymer ?
#
loop_
_entity_poly.entity_id
_entity_poly.type
_entity_poly.pdbx_seq_one_letter_code
_entity_poly.pdbx_strand_id
1 'polypeptide(L)'
;MAAEVELAISEAEAELETLQGSVQELNVLLSDIAETSPAELQNEIDSLRRRIEEKEQGLKQLRVQQEQLEEEKEDVLVQQFDRKDEREQLAQATQDLADLQKQIEQERNDDRLVFTLPKGFKKSGWLVVVESDSIEMAPLGRESQPIRFTSRPARFLGTETAADQFMKWARAKNASSSYFLLLVRPSGASLFDKLESRLALSGIQFGFDVIGENQSVIHPKRGAAP
;
A
#
# COMPACT_ATOMS: atom_id res chain seq x y z
N MET A 1 81.82 29.76 85.03
CA MET A 1 82.96 28.99 84.50
C MET A 1 82.73 27.48 84.53
N ALA A 2 82.77 26.74 85.66
CA ALA A 2 82.55 25.28 85.61
C ALA A 2 81.13 24.86 85.12
N ALA A 3 80.09 25.54 85.61
CA ALA A 3 78.70 25.24 85.21
C ALA A 3 78.35 25.69 83.78
N GLU A 4 79.00 26.72 83.24
CA GLU A 4 78.80 27.15 81.84
C GLU A 4 79.47 26.18 80.86
N VAL A 5 80.59 25.56 81.27
CA VAL A 5 81.28 24.54 80.48
C VAL A 5 80.48 23.23 80.49
N GLU A 6 79.88 22.83 81.63
CA GLU A 6 78.98 21.66 81.68
C GLU A 6 77.72 21.87 80.83
N LEU A 7 77.13 23.08 80.85
CA LEU A 7 75.97 23.39 80.00
C LEU A 7 76.34 23.33 78.51
N ALA A 8 77.47 23.92 78.13
CA ALA A 8 77.95 23.91 76.74
C ALA A 8 78.33 22.49 76.26
N ILE A 9 78.84 21.63 77.15
CA ILE A 9 79.11 20.22 76.85
C ILE A 9 77.79 19.47 76.66
N SER A 10 76.81 19.68 77.54
CA SER A 10 75.49 19.04 77.43
C SER A 10 74.72 19.48 76.18
N GLU A 11 74.82 20.75 75.79
CA GLU A 11 74.23 21.26 74.55
C GLU A 11 74.94 20.67 73.32
N ALA A 12 76.27 20.60 73.33
CA ALA A 12 77.04 19.99 72.24
C ALA A 12 76.79 18.47 72.12
N GLU A 13 76.57 17.77 73.24
CA GLU A 13 76.20 16.34 73.27
C GLU A 13 74.80 16.12 72.71
N ALA A 14 73.83 16.97 73.09
CA ALA A 14 72.48 16.92 72.55
C ALA A 14 72.47 17.24 71.04
N GLU A 15 73.26 18.21 70.60
CA GLU A 15 73.40 18.57 69.18
C GLU A 15 74.07 17.43 68.40
N LEU A 16 75.08 16.77 68.98
CA LEU A 16 75.73 15.57 68.40
C LEU A 16 74.76 14.40 68.27
N GLU A 17 73.92 14.14 69.28
CA GLU A 17 72.92 13.08 69.22
C GLU A 17 71.85 13.38 68.16
N THR A 18 71.44 14.64 68.05
CA THR A 18 70.51 15.10 67.00
C THR A 18 71.11 14.97 65.61
N LEU A 19 72.38 15.33 65.45
CA LEU A 19 73.15 15.15 64.21
C LEU A 19 73.34 13.67 63.86
N GLN A 20 73.63 12.82 64.83
CA GLN A 20 73.75 11.37 64.63
C GLN A 20 72.41 10.75 64.20
N GLY A 21 71.30 11.17 64.82
CA GLY A 21 69.96 10.77 64.40
C GLY A 21 69.65 11.19 62.97
N SER A 22 69.98 12.44 62.62
CA SER A 22 69.80 12.96 61.25
C SER A 22 70.65 12.22 60.21
N VAL A 23 71.89 11.85 60.58
CA VAL A 23 72.77 11.04 59.72
C VAL A 23 72.25 9.62 59.54
N GLN A 24 71.67 9.02 60.58
CA GLN A 24 71.03 7.70 60.48
C GLN A 24 69.79 7.74 59.59
N GLU A 25 68.91 8.73 59.74
CA GLU A 25 67.75 8.89 58.87
C GLU A 25 68.16 9.12 57.41
N LEU A 26 69.16 9.98 57.17
CA LEU A 26 69.70 10.20 55.83
C LEU A 26 70.33 8.93 55.25
N ASN A 27 70.99 8.09 56.06
CA ASN A 27 71.53 6.82 55.60
C ASN A 27 70.43 5.80 55.27
N VAL A 28 69.32 5.77 56.02
CA VAL A 28 68.17 4.90 55.70
C VAL A 28 67.53 5.35 54.39
N LEU A 29 67.30 6.65 54.21
CA LEU A 29 66.74 7.20 52.97
C LEU A 29 67.68 7.01 51.77
N LEU A 30 68.99 7.15 51.97
CA LEU A 30 69.99 6.85 50.94
C LEU A 30 70.04 5.35 50.63
N SER A 31 69.79 4.47 51.61
CA SER A 31 69.69 3.03 51.39
C SER A 31 68.47 2.70 50.54
N ASP A 32 67.28 3.24 50.85
CA ASP A 32 66.06 3.01 50.06
C ASP A 32 66.18 3.54 48.61
N ILE A 33 66.86 4.68 48.43
CA ILE A 33 67.14 5.26 47.11
C ILE A 33 68.23 4.46 46.37
N ALA A 34 69.22 3.93 47.09
CA ALA A 34 70.27 3.08 46.52
C ALA A 34 69.77 1.66 46.19
N GLU A 35 68.76 1.16 46.91
CA GLU A 35 68.08 -0.11 46.65
C GLU A 35 67.26 -0.03 45.35
N THR A 36 66.62 1.11 45.08
CA THR A 36 65.93 1.33 43.80
C THR A 36 66.95 1.67 42.73
N SER A 37 67.54 0.64 42.11
CA SER A 37 68.57 0.89 41.10
C SER A 37 67.95 1.64 39.91
N PRO A 38 68.69 2.55 39.24
CA PRO A 38 68.22 3.19 38.01
C PRO A 38 67.75 2.21 36.93
N ALA A 39 68.24 0.96 36.97
CA ALA A 39 67.80 -0.11 36.08
C ALA A 39 66.36 -0.58 36.37
N GLU A 40 65.90 -0.57 37.62
CA GLU A 40 64.54 -0.95 38.00
C GLU A 40 63.52 0.10 37.53
N LEU A 41 63.82 1.38 37.72
CA LEU A 41 63.00 2.48 37.20
C LEU A 41 62.94 2.46 35.66
N GLN A 42 64.06 2.14 35.01
CA GLN A 42 64.09 2.01 33.55
C GLN A 42 63.22 0.83 33.07
N ASN A 43 63.27 -0.31 33.77
CA ASN A 43 62.41 -1.47 33.47
C ASN A 43 60.92 -1.13 33.68
N GLU A 44 60.58 -0.35 34.71
CA GLU A 44 59.21 0.08 34.95
C GLU A 44 58.72 1.06 33.87
N ILE A 45 59.56 2.02 33.46
CA ILE A 45 59.27 2.93 32.34
C ILE A 45 59.03 2.14 31.05
N ASP A 46 59.87 1.15 30.75
CA ASP A 46 59.73 0.34 29.54
C ASP A 46 58.48 -0.55 29.60
N SER A 47 58.13 -1.07 30.78
CA SER A 47 56.87 -1.81 31.00
C SER A 47 55.64 -0.91 30.82
N LEU A 48 55.65 0.30 31.37
CA LEU A 48 54.59 1.27 31.21
C LEU A 48 54.44 1.73 29.75
N ARG A 49 55.56 1.93 29.03
CA ARG A 49 55.55 2.25 27.60
C ARG A 49 54.89 1.15 26.78
N ARG A 50 55.23 -0.12 27.03
CA ARG A 50 54.56 -1.26 26.38
C ARG A 50 53.06 -1.29 26.66
N ARG A 51 52.66 -1.06 27.91
CA ARG A 51 51.22 -1.00 28.28
C ARG A 51 50.49 0.17 27.63
N ILE A 52 51.15 1.31 27.44
CA ILE A 52 50.60 2.46 26.72
C ILE A 52 50.41 2.09 25.24
N GLU A 53 51.43 1.53 24.59
CA GLU A 53 51.35 1.10 23.20
C GLU A 53 50.24 0.05 22.98
N GLU A 54 50.12 -0.94 23.86
CA GLU A 54 49.05 -1.95 23.82
C GLU A 54 47.65 -1.30 23.94
N LYS A 55 47.48 -0.35 24.87
CA LYS A 55 46.22 0.37 25.03
C LYS A 55 45.90 1.27 23.83
N GLU A 56 46.89 1.92 23.24
CA GLU A 56 46.70 2.73 22.04
C GLU A 56 46.30 1.88 20.83
N GLN A 57 46.90 0.70 20.68
CA GLN A 57 46.50 -0.27 19.66
C GLN A 57 45.06 -0.76 19.90
N GLY A 58 44.71 -1.08 21.15
CA GLY A 58 43.35 -1.45 21.53
C GLY A 58 42.33 -0.35 21.24
N LEU A 59 42.66 0.91 21.53
CA LEU A 59 41.80 2.07 21.20
C LEU A 59 41.62 2.25 19.70
N LYS A 60 42.66 2.04 18.89
CA LYS A 60 42.55 2.09 17.43
C LYS A 60 41.63 1.00 16.90
N GLN A 61 41.77 -0.24 17.39
CA GLN A 61 40.90 -1.35 17.00
C GLN A 61 39.44 -1.10 17.38
N LEU A 62 39.18 -0.61 18.59
CA LEU A 62 37.83 -0.25 19.05
C LEU A 62 37.20 0.85 18.19
N ARG A 63 37.97 1.86 17.77
CA ARG A 63 37.47 2.90 16.85
C ARG A 63 37.06 2.33 15.50
N VAL A 64 37.89 1.45 14.92
CA VAL A 64 37.56 0.78 13.66
C VAL A 64 36.29 -0.07 13.81
N GLN A 65 36.16 -0.81 14.92
CA GLN A 65 34.94 -1.59 15.19
C GLN A 65 33.71 -0.70 15.37
N GLN A 66 33.85 0.45 16.02
CA GLN A 66 32.76 1.40 16.18
C GLN A 66 32.30 1.95 14.81
N GLU A 67 33.24 2.37 13.96
CA GLU A 67 32.93 2.87 12.62
C GLU A 67 32.21 1.79 11.77
N GLN A 68 32.69 0.53 11.82
CA GLN A 68 32.05 -0.59 11.13
C GLN A 68 30.63 -0.86 11.64
N LEU A 69 30.41 -0.79 12.95
CA LEU A 69 29.08 -0.98 13.54
C LEU A 69 28.13 0.18 13.22
N GLU A 70 28.64 1.40 13.11
CA GLU A 70 27.83 2.55 12.68
C GLU A 70 27.40 2.40 11.22
N GLU A 71 28.30 1.97 10.33
CA GLU A 71 27.98 1.68 8.92
C GLU A 71 26.95 0.54 8.80
N GLU A 72 27.15 -0.57 9.52
CA GLU A 72 26.19 -1.69 9.51
C GLU A 72 24.81 -1.28 10.06
N LYS A 73 24.78 -0.39 11.05
CA LYS A 73 23.53 0.14 11.59
C LYS A 73 22.80 1.03 10.57
N GLU A 74 23.52 1.84 9.80
CA GLU A 74 22.92 2.64 8.73
C GLU A 74 22.32 1.75 7.63
N ASP A 75 23.04 0.70 7.19
CA ASP A 75 22.55 -0.26 6.20
C ASP A 75 21.28 -0.97 6.65
N VAL A 76 21.22 -1.40 7.93
CA VAL A 76 20.04 -2.04 8.50
C VAL A 76 18.85 -1.07 8.55
N LEU A 77 19.07 0.21 8.83
CA LEU A 77 18.01 1.22 8.83
C LEU A 77 17.46 1.44 7.41
N VAL A 78 18.31 1.56 6.40
CA VAL A 78 17.89 1.68 4.99
C VAL A 78 17.02 0.49 4.58
N GLN A 79 17.45 -0.73 4.88
CA GLN A 79 16.67 -1.94 4.59
C GLN A 79 15.32 -1.97 5.31
N GLN A 80 15.20 -1.40 6.51
CA GLN A 80 13.92 -1.31 7.21
C GLN A 80 12.95 -0.33 6.55
N PHE A 81 13.44 0.79 6.01
CA PHE A 81 12.62 1.74 5.27
C PHE A 81 12.11 1.12 3.97
N ASP A 82 12.98 0.46 3.19
CA ASP A 82 12.58 -0.20 1.94
C ASP A 82 11.52 -1.28 2.18
N ARG A 83 11.67 -2.07 3.25
CA ARG A 83 10.68 -3.09 3.64
C ARG A 83 9.33 -2.51 4.04
N LYS A 84 9.29 -1.26 4.52
CA LYS A 84 8.02 -0.60 4.85
C LYS A 84 7.26 -0.24 3.57
N ASP A 85 7.96 0.31 2.58
CA ASP A 85 7.38 0.65 1.29
C ASP A 85 6.88 -0.61 0.55
N GLU A 86 7.65 -1.69 0.58
CA GLU A 86 7.23 -3.00 0.04
C GLU A 86 5.96 -3.53 0.72
N ARG A 87 5.82 -3.37 2.03
CA ARG A 87 4.62 -3.78 2.77
C ARG A 87 3.40 -2.96 2.39
N GLU A 88 3.56 -1.65 2.20
CA GLU A 88 2.48 -0.77 1.74
C GLU A 88 2.04 -1.13 0.31
N GLN A 89 3.00 -1.37 -0.59
CA GLN A 89 2.71 -1.83 -1.95
C GLN A 89 2.00 -3.20 -1.97
N LEU A 90 2.43 -4.14 -1.14
CA LEU A 90 1.78 -5.45 -1.02
C LEU A 90 0.34 -5.33 -0.48
N ALA A 91 0.12 -4.46 0.52
CA ALA A 91 -1.21 -4.21 1.06
C ALA A 91 -2.14 -3.62 -0.01
N GLN A 92 -1.66 -2.63 -0.77
CA GLN A 92 -2.42 -2.03 -1.87
C GLN A 92 -2.75 -3.06 -2.96
N ALA A 93 -1.77 -3.83 -3.41
CA ALA A 93 -1.98 -4.87 -4.43
C ALA A 93 -2.96 -5.96 -3.97
N THR A 94 -2.93 -6.30 -2.68
CA THR A 94 -3.88 -7.26 -2.07
C THR A 94 -5.30 -6.70 -2.06
N GLN A 95 -5.47 -5.42 -1.75
CA GLN A 95 -6.76 -4.75 -1.79
C GLN A 95 -7.31 -4.68 -3.23
N ASP A 96 -6.48 -4.29 -4.20
CA ASP A 96 -6.87 -4.22 -5.61
C ASP A 96 -7.29 -5.60 -6.14
N LEU A 97 -6.58 -6.66 -5.75
CA LEU A 97 -6.96 -8.04 -6.10
C LEU A 97 -8.32 -8.43 -5.52
N ALA A 98 -8.60 -8.09 -4.25
CA ALA A 98 -9.88 -8.39 -3.63
C ALA A 98 -11.04 -7.64 -4.32
N ASP A 99 -10.83 -6.36 -4.68
CA ASP A 99 -11.82 -5.55 -5.39
C ASP A 99 -12.09 -6.09 -6.80
N LEU A 100 -11.04 -6.48 -7.54
CA LEU A 100 -11.17 -7.11 -8.86
C LEU A 100 -11.88 -8.46 -8.78
N GLN A 101 -11.58 -9.29 -7.78
CA GLN A 101 -12.28 -10.56 -7.57
C GLN A 101 -13.77 -10.35 -7.34
N LYS A 102 -14.12 -9.35 -6.51
CA LYS A 102 -15.52 -8.98 -6.26
C LYS A 102 -16.22 -8.50 -7.54
N GLN A 103 -15.53 -7.73 -8.39
CA GLN A 103 -16.08 -7.32 -9.69
C GLN A 103 -16.30 -8.52 -10.61
N ILE A 104 -15.34 -9.45 -10.69
CA ILE A 104 -15.47 -10.68 -11.48
C ILE A 104 -16.65 -11.53 -10.99
N GLU A 105 -16.81 -11.69 -9.66
CA GLU A 105 -17.94 -12.43 -9.10
C GLU A 105 -19.27 -11.74 -9.39
N GLN A 106 -19.33 -10.41 -9.29
CA GLN A 106 -20.51 -9.65 -9.68
C GLN A 106 -20.86 -9.85 -11.16
N GLU A 107 -19.86 -9.80 -12.04
CA GLU A 107 -20.06 -10.03 -13.48
C GLU A 107 -20.41 -11.48 -13.81
N ARG A 108 -19.87 -12.47 -13.07
CA ARG A 108 -20.22 -13.90 -13.24
C ARG A 108 -21.61 -14.23 -12.74
N ASN A 109 -22.03 -13.61 -11.63
CA ASN A 109 -23.37 -13.79 -11.06
C ASN A 109 -24.44 -13.05 -11.87
N ASP A 110 -24.02 -12.05 -12.66
CA ASP A 110 -24.81 -11.49 -13.74
C ASP A 110 -24.93 -12.53 -14.87
N ASP A 111 -25.81 -13.53 -14.69
CA ASP A 111 -26.18 -14.55 -15.69
C ASP A 111 -26.93 -13.90 -16.87
N ARG A 112 -26.17 -13.13 -17.66
CA ARG A 112 -26.66 -12.28 -18.74
C ARG A 112 -26.68 -13.05 -20.04
N LEU A 113 -27.83 -13.05 -20.68
CA LEU A 113 -27.97 -13.58 -22.03
C LEU A 113 -27.30 -12.64 -23.03
N VAL A 114 -26.24 -13.12 -23.69
CA VAL A 114 -25.58 -12.39 -24.77
C VAL A 114 -26.20 -12.81 -26.11
N PHE A 115 -26.83 -11.85 -26.78
CA PHE A 115 -27.41 -12.06 -28.10
C PHE A 115 -26.46 -11.56 -29.18
N THR A 116 -26.20 -12.41 -30.19
CA THR A 116 -25.40 -12.03 -31.36
C THR A 116 -26.23 -12.16 -32.63
N LEU A 117 -26.10 -11.17 -33.52
CA LEU A 117 -26.73 -11.24 -34.83
C LEU A 117 -25.96 -12.27 -35.70
N PRO A 118 -26.65 -13.04 -36.55
CA PRO A 118 -25.99 -13.94 -37.50
C PRO A 118 -25.00 -13.19 -38.39
N LYS A 119 -23.88 -13.86 -38.74
CA LYS A 119 -22.89 -13.30 -39.67
C LYS A 119 -23.57 -12.96 -41.01
N GLY A 120 -23.32 -11.74 -41.51
CA GLY A 120 -23.89 -11.24 -42.77
C GLY A 120 -25.20 -10.46 -42.63
N PHE A 121 -25.74 -10.31 -41.42
CA PHE A 121 -26.89 -9.45 -41.17
C PHE A 121 -26.50 -7.97 -41.32
N LYS A 122 -27.09 -7.27 -42.29
CA LYS A 122 -26.72 -5.88 -42.63
C LYS A 122 -27.49 -4.80 -41.87
N LYS A 123 -28.54 -5.17 -41.13
CA LYS A 123 -29.38 -4.21 -40.39
C LYS A 123 -28.81 -3.93 -39.00
N SER A 124 -29.09 -2.75 -38.48
CA SER A 124 -28.77 -2.40 -37.09
C SER A 124 -29.74 -3.14 -36.15
N GLY A 125 -29.21 -4.06 -35.35
CA GLY A 125 -30.03 -4.77 -34.36
C GLY A 125 -30.24 -3.94 -33.10
N TRP A 126 -31.43 -4.03 -32.55
CA TRP A 126 -31.82 -3.45 -31.28
C TRP A 126 -32.41 -4.53 -30.39
N LEU A 127 -31.97 -4.58 -29.14
CA LEU A 127 -32.55 -5.41 -28.12
C LEU A 127 -33.58 -4.59 -27.36
N VAL A 128 -34.79 -5.12 -27.22
CA VAL A 128 -35.93 -4.43 -26.60
C VAL A 128 -36.51 -5.32 -25.52
N VAL A 129 -36.36 -4.94 -24.26
CA VAL A 129 -36.99 -5.63 -23.12
C VAL A 129 -38.35 -5.01 -22.85
N VAL A 130 -39.38 -5.84 -22.83
CA VAL A 130 -40.78 -5.43 -22.65
C VAL A 130 -41.26 -5.87 -21.27
N GLU A 131 -41.65 -4.89 -20.45
CA GLU A 131 -42.24 -5.06 -19.12
C GLU A 131 -43.69 -4.55 -19.10
N SER A 132 -44.38 -4.67 -17.97
CA SER A 132 -45.80 -4.26 -17.84
C SER A 132 -46.07 -2.80 -18.20
N ASP A 133 -45.20 -1.89 -17.76
CA ASP A 133 -45.38 -0.44 -17.87
C ASP A 133 -44.17 0.27 -18.49
N SER A 134 -43.13 -0.48 -18.81
CA SER A 134 -41.84 0.03 -19.27
C SER A 134 -41.29 -0.78 -20.45
N ILE A 135 -40.56 -0.10 -21.33
CA ILE A 135 -39.82 -0.72 -22.44
C ILE A 135 -38.40 -0.17 -22.36
N GLU A 136 -37.43 -1.05 -22.24
CA GLU A 136 -36.01 -0.68 -22.26
C GLU A 136 -35.36 -1.22 -23.52
N MET A 137 -34.45 -0.45 -24.12
CA MET A 137 -33.76 -0.92 -25.32
C MET A 137 -32.33 -0.43 -25.43
N ALA A 138 -31.49 -1.24 -26.08
CA ALA A 138 -30.11 -0.92 -26.37
C ALA A 138 -29.70 -1.48 -27.76
N PRO A 139 -28.74 -0.85 -28.46
CA PRO A 139 -28.22 -1.39 -29.71
C PRO A 139 -27.47 -2.70 -29.44
N LEU A 140 -27.71 -3.73 -30.28
CA LEU A 140 -27.04 -5.02 -30.16
C LEU A 140 -25.57 -4.92 -30.56
N GLY A 141 -24.68 -5.46 -29.71
CA GLY A 141 -23.25 -5.57 -30.00
C GLY A 141 -22.49 -4.24 -29.96
N ARG A 142 -23.07 -3.19 -29.37
CA ARG A 142 -22.42 -1.88 -29.21
C ARG A 142 -22.67 -1.35 -27.81
N GLU A 143 -21.62 -0.80 -27.20
CA GLU A 143 -21.73 -0.16 -25.91
C GLU A 143 -22.55 1.13 -26.03
N SER A 144 -23.66 1.19 -25.31
CA SER A 144 -24.53 2.37 -25.30
C SER A 144 -25.44 2.36 -24.08
N GLN A 145 -25.71 3.54 -23.51
CA GLN A 145 -26.68 3.65 -22.42
C GLN A 145 -28.08 3.26 -22.92
N PRO A 146 -28.82 2.44 -22.14
CA PRO A 146 -30.17 2.03 -22.51
C PRO A 146 -31.13 3.21 -22.61
N ILE A 147 -32.06 3.12 -23.55
CA ILE A 147 -33.17 4.05 -23.69
C ILE A 147 -34.38 3.39 -23.03
N ARG A 148 -35.00 4.08 -22.06
CA ARG A 148 -36.17 3.59 -21.34
C ARG A 148 -37.41 4.43 -21.62
N PHE A 149 -38.49 3.77 -22.02
CA PHE A 149 -39.82 4.33 -22.15
C PHE A 149 -40.66 3.87 -20.97
N THR A 150 -41.44 4.78 -20.39
CA THR A 150 -42.28 4.50 -19.21
C THR A 150 -43.66 5.06 -19.47
N SER A 151 -44.69 4.30 -19.13
CA SER A 151 -46.08 4.76 -19.24
C SER A 151 -46.31 5.92 -18.28
N ARG A 152 -46.81 7.05 -18.79
CA ARG A 152 -47.02 8.26 -17.98
C ARG A 152 -48.41 8.85 -18.22
N PRO A 153 -49.04 9.48 -17.20
CA PRO A 153 -50.25 10.25 -17.40
C PRO A 153 -49.96 11.41 -18.36
N ALA A 154 -50.74 11.55 -19.44
CA ALA A 154 -50.58 12.69 -20.33
C ALA A 154 -51.20 13.94 -19.69
N ARG A 155 -50.56 15.11 -19.86
CA ARG A 155 -50.96 16.36 -19.18
C ARG A 155 -52.34 16.90 -19.58
N PHE A 156 -52.86 16.52 -20.74
CA PHE A 156 -54.04 17.19 -21.32
C PHE A 156 -55.19 16.25 -21.71
N LEU A 157 -54.96 15.00 -22.13
CA LEU A 157 -55.99 13.95 -22.31
C LEU A 157 -55.31 12.60 -22.58
N GLY A 158 -55.61 11.58 -21.76
CA GLY A 158 -55.18 10.20 -21.98
C GLY A 158 -53.90 9.76 -21.25
N THR A 159 -53.45 8.55 -21.54
CA THR A 159 -52.22 7.95 -21.04
C THR A 159 -51.28 7.70 -22.21
N GLU A 160 -50.11 8.33 -22.22
CA GLU A 160 -49.07 8.01 -23.20
C GLU A 160 -48.36 6.74 -22.72
N THR A 161 -48.67 5.63 -23.37
CA THR A 161 -48.12 4.33 -22.98
C THR A 161 -46.66 4.20 -23.42
N ALA A 162 -45.89 3.33 -22.76
CA ALA A 162 -44.53 3.02 -23.18
C ALA A 162 -44.47 2.55 -24.65
N ALA A 163 -45.48 1.79 -25.10
CA ALA A 163 -45.59 1.36 -26.50
C ALA A 163 -45.80 2.52 -27.49
N ASP A 164 -46.51 3.58 -27.11
CA ASP A 164 -46.71 4.74 -27.99
C ASP A 164 -45.37 5.49 -28.19
N GLN A 165 -44.63 5.69 -27.09
CA GLN A 165 -43.32 6.34 -27.11
C GLN A 165 -42.31 5.53 -27.92
N PHE A 166 -42.25 4.21 -27.68
CA PHE A 166 -41.38 3.30 -28.43
C PHE A 166 -41.71 3.32 -29.93
N MET A 167 -42.98 3.19 -30.32
CA MET A 167 -43.37 3.20 -31.73
C MET A 167 -43.05 4.53 -32.42
N LYS A 168 -43.23 5.65 -31.72
CA LYS A 168 -42.85 6.97 -32.23
C LYS A 168 -41.34 7.05 -32.47
N TRP A 169 -40.53 6.57 -31.53
CA TRP A 169 -39.08 6.51 -31.68
C TRP A 169 -38.64 5.57 -32.81
N ALA A 170 -39.23 4.37 -32.90
CA ALA A 170 -38.85 3.37 -33.90
C ALA A 170 -39.12 3.85 -35.33
N ARG A 171 -40.23 4.57 -35.54
CA ARG A 171 -40.55 5.21 -36.83
C ARG A 171 -39.56 6.32 -37.18
N ALA A 172 -39.14 7.12 -36.21
CA ALA A 172 -38.14 8.17 -36.42
C ALA A 172 -36.75 7.59 -36.76
N LYS A 173 -36.41 6.40 -36.26
CA LYS A 173 -35.07 5.80 -36.39
C LYS A 173 -34.79 5.10 -37.72
N ASN A 174 -35.52 5.42 -38.79
CA ASN A 174 -35.46 4.72 -40.08
C ASN A 174 -35.66 3.20 -39.90
N ALA A 175 -36.88 2.84 -39.52
CA ALA A 175 -37.39 1.48 -39.36
C ALA A 175 -36.90 0.47 -40.42
N SER A 176 -36.71 0.89 -41.68
CA SER A 176 -36.33 0.01 -42.78
C SER A 176 -34.94 -0.64 -42.62
N SER A 177 -34.01 0.04 -41.95
CA SER A 177 -32.62 -0.39 -41.76
C SER A 177 -32.33 -1.03 -40.39
N SER A 178 -33.37 -1.15 -39.55
CA SER A 178 -33.26 -1.69 -38.19
C SER A 178 -33.99 -3.02 -38.05
N TYR A 179 -33.53 -3.84 -37.12
CA TYR A 179 -34.18 -5.08 -36.69
C TYR A 179 -34.34 -5.05 -35.17
N PHE A 180 -35.52 -5.39 -34.67
CA PHE A 180 -35.82 -5.38 -33.25
C PHE A 180 -35.97 -6.80 -32.72
N LEU A 181 -35.17 -7.18 -31.73
CA LEU A 181 -35.35 -8.41 -30.97
C LEU A 181 -36.06 -8.06 -29.66
N LEU A 182 -37.32 -8.47 -29.54
CA LEU A 182 -38.16 -8.21 -28.37
C LEU A 182 -38.01 -9.34 -27.37
N LEU A 183 -37.52 -9.03 -26.18
CA LEU A 183 -37.47 -9.95 -25.05
C LEU A 183 -38.61 -9.62 -24.10
N VAL A 184 -39.58 -10.51 -24.04
CA VAL A 184 -40.84 -10.27 -23.33
C VAL A 184 -40.77 -10.92 -21.95
N ARG A 185 -40.91 -10.11 -20.90
CA ARG A 185 -41.13 -10.63 -19.55
C ARG A 185 -42.61 -11.04 -19.38
N PRO A 186 -42.92 -12.00 -18.49
CA PRO A 186 -44.30 -12.36 -18.18
C PRO A 186 -45.19 -11.15 -17.86
N SER A 187 -44.68 -10.17 -17.11
CA SER A 187 -45.40 -8.92 -16.80
C SER A 187 -45.73 -8.07 -18.04
N GLY A 188 -44.95 -8.17 -19.11
CA GLY A 188 -45.07 -7.39 -20.34
C GLY A 188 -45.94 -8.00 -21.45
N ALA A 189 -46.54 -9.18 -21.24
CA ALA A 189 -47.28 -9.90 -22.29
C ALA A 189 -48.39 -9.05 -22.96
N SER A 190 -49.23 -8.40 -22.15
CA SER A 190 -50.30 -7.51 -22.65
C SER A 190 -49.79 -6.30 -23.43
N LEU A 191 -48.57 -5.84 -23.14
CA LEU A 191 -47.93 -4.75 -23.88
C LEU A 191 -47.33 -5.25 -25.19
N PHE A 192 -46.77 -6.46 -25.18
CA PHE A 192 -46.23 -7.14 -26.35
C PHE A 192 -47.30 -7.34 -27.44
N ASP A 193 -48.50 -7.84 -27.11
CA ASP A 193 -49.57 -8.06 -28.10
C ASP A 193 -49.90 -6.78 -28.90
N LYS A 194 -49.86 -5.63 -28.21
CA LYS A 194 -50.08 -4.31 -28.81
C LYS A 194 -48.90 -3.89 -29.68
N LEU A 195 -47.67 -4.14 -29.23
CA LEU A 195 -46.45 -3.83 -29.98
C LEU A 195 -46.34 -4.67 -31.25
N GLU A 196 -46.58 -5.97 -31.15
CA GLU A 196 -46.52 -6.93 -32.27
C GLU A 196 -47.41 -6.46 -33.42
N SER A 197 -48.69 -6.21 -33.12
CA SER A 197 -49.67 -5.72 -34.09
C SER A 197 -49.21 -4.41 -34.75
N ARG A 198 -48.67 -3.47 -33.98
CA ARG A 198 -48.25 -2.15 -34.47
C ARG A 198 -46.95 -2.19 -35.28
N LEU A 199 -46.00 -3.04 -34.89
CA LEU A 199 -44.74 -3.27 -35.61
C LEU A 199 -45.03 -3.93 -36.96
N ALA A 200 -45.88 -4.96 -36.97
CA ALA A 200 -46.33 -5.64 -38.19
C ALA A 200 -47.04 -4.68 -39.15
N LEU A 201 -48.01 -3.89 -38.65
CA LEU A 201 -48.71 -2.88 -39.46
C LEU A 201 -47.77 -1.79 -40.00
N SER A 202 -46.67 -1.49 -39.30
CA SER A 202 -45.69 -0.48 -39.73
C SER A 202 -44.60 -1.06 -40.65
N GLY A 203 -44.65 -2.36 -40.98
CA GLY A 203 -43.63 -3.04 -41.78
C GLY A 203 -42.25 -3.09 -41.12
N ILE A 204 -42.18 -2.93 -39.79
CA ILE A 204 -40.93 -2.99 -39.03
C ILE A 204 -40.58 -4.47 -38.84
N GLN A 205 -39.36 -4.87 -39.17
CA GLN A 205 -38.90 -6.24 -38.95
C GLN A 205 -38.53 -6.45 -37.48
N PHE A 206 -39.06 -7.51 -36.91
CA PHE A 206 -38.77 -7.91 -35.54
C PHE A 206 -38.76 -9.43 -35.36
N GLY A 207 -38.15 -9.88 -34.28
CA GLY A 207 -38.33 -11.21 -33.71
C GLY A 207 -38.61 -11.07 -32.21
N PHE A 208 -39.03 -12.14 -31.56
CA PHE A 208 -39.24 -12.12 -30.12
C PHE A 208 -38.79 -13.40 -29.44
N ASP A 209 -38.49 -13.29 -28.16
CA ASP A 209 -38.22 -14.39 -27.25
C ASP A 209 -38.78 -14.07 -25.85
N VAL A 210 -38.94 -15.07 -25.00
CA VAL A 210 -39.46 -14.92 -23.64
C VAL A 210 -38.32 -15.08 -22.65
N ILE A 211 -38.21 -14.16 -21.70
CA ILE A 211 -37.19 -14.19 -20.64
C ILE A 211 -37.84 -14.22 -19.26
N GLY A 212 -37.08 -14.68 -18.26
CA GLY A 212 -37.55 -14.67 -16.87
C GLY A 212 -37.79 -13.25 -16.34
N GLU A 213 -38.70 -13.10 -15.38
CA GLU A 213 -39.05 -11.78 -14.80
C GLU A 213 -37.83 -11.08 -14.19
N ASN A 214 -36.93 -11.84 -13.55
CA ASN A 214 -35.74 -11.33 -12.89
C ASN A 214 -34.47 -11.43 -13.76
N GLN A 215 -34.60 -11.81 -15.03
CA GLN A 215 -33.44 -12.00 -15.89
C GLN A 215 -32.94 -10.65 -16.40
N SER A 216 -31.65 -10.38 -16.17
CA SER A 216 -30.97 -9.18 -16.64
C SER A 216 -30.39 -9.42 -18.02
N VAL A 217 -30.72 -8.56 -18.98
CA VAL A 217 -30.23 -8.68 -20.36
C VAL A 217 -29.58 -7.39 -20.86
N ILE A 218 -30.04 -6.24 -20.37
CA ILE A 218 -29.49 -4.94 -20.73
C ILE A 218 -28.73 -4.37 -19.53
N HIS A 219 -27.44 -4.11 -19.69
CA HIS A 219 -26.63 -3.48 -18.65
C HIS A 219 -26.96 -1.98 -18.55
N PRO A 220 -27.15 -1.41 -17.34
CA PRO A 220 -27.46 0.01 -17.16
C PRO A 220 -26.44 1.01 -17.73
N LYS A 221 -25.17 0.60 -17.95
CA LYS A 221 -24.11 1.44 -18.51
C LYS A 221 -23.73 0.99 -19.92
N ARG A 222 -23.50 -0.31 -20.09
CA ARG A 222 -22.98 -0.89 -21.34
C ARG A 222 -24.07 -1.24 -22.36
N GLY A 223 -25.34 -1.30 -21.96
CA GLY A 223 -26.43 -1.70 -22.84
C GLY A 223 -26.37 -3.19 -23.19
N ALA A 224 -26.51 -3.51 -24.47
CA ALA A 224 -26.49 -4.88 -25.00
C ALA A 224 -25.15 -5.21 -25.69
N ALA A 225 -24.06 -4.65 -25.18
CA ALA A 225 -22.71 -5.07 -25.55
C ALA A 225 -22.37 -6.41 -24.88
N PRO A 226 -21.61 -7.29 -25.55
CA PRO A 226 -21.08 -8.52 -24.95
C PRO A 226 -20.11 -8.23 -23.80
#